data_AF-A0AAV5UYI7-F1
#
_entry.id   AF-A0AAV5UYI7-F1
#
_cell.length_a   1.000
_cell.length_b   1.000
_cell.length_c   1.000
_cell.angle_alpha   90.00
_cell.angle_beta   90.00
_cell.angle_gamma   90.00
#
_symmetry.space_group_name_H-M   'P 1'
#
loop_
_entity.id
_entity.type
_entity.pdbx_description
1 polymer ?
#
loop_
_entity_poly.entity_id
_entity_poly.type
_entity_poly.pdbx_seq_one_letter_code
_entity_poly.pdbx_strand_id
1 'polypeptide(L)'
;ILQVPGLKSYPLIGSAWQFNWDSAGNVGSMLHYYKILSSNNEQKTKTFQLWVGPIPMIYILKPEYCKQVLESNTLITKATEYDKLTEWIGTGLL
;
A
#
# COMPACT_ATOMS: atom_id res chain seq x y z
N ILE A 1 1.41 -15.52 13.19
CA ILE A 1 0.93 -14.26 12.56
C ILE A 1 2.11 -13.73 11.76
N LEU A 2 2.02 -13.70 10.42
CA LEU A 2 3.13 -13.26 9.58
C LEU A 2 3.38 -11.76 9.84
N GLN A 3 4.57 -11.40 10.34
CA GLN A 3 4.97 -10.01 10.50
C GLN A 3 5.48 -9.50 9.15
N VAL A 4 4.64 -8.76 8.43
CA VAL A 4 5.07 -8.04 7.22
C VAL A 4 5.92 -6.84 7.67
N PRO A 5 7.11 -6.60 7.10
CA PRO A 5 7.91 -5.43 7.49
C PRO A 5 7.12 -4.16 7.19
N GLY A 6 7.15 -3.22 8.14
CA GLY A 6 6.37 -2.00 8.05
C GLY A 6 7.22 -0.74 8.17
N LEU A 7 6.72 0.35 7.62
CA LEU A 7 7.27 1.68 7.86
C LEU A 7 7.00 2.14 9.30
N LYS A 8 7.80 3.09 9.79
CA LYS A 8 7.58 3.69 11.11
C LYS A 8 6.21 4.36 11.17
N SER A 9 5.35 3.85 12.05
CA SER A 9 3.99 4.34 12.24
C SER A 9 3.81 4.96 13.62
N TYR A 10 3.12 6.09 13.69
CA TYR A 10 2.68 6.71 14.94
C TYR A 10 1.19 6.44 15.20
N PRO A 11 0.74 6.49 16.46
CA PRO A 11 -0.69 6.40 16.77
C PRO A 11 -1.50 7.43 15.98
N LEU A 12 -2.72 7.05 15.58
CA LEU A 12 -3.72 7.87 14.85
C LEU A 12 -3.37 8.28 13.42
N ILE A 13 -2.10 8.60 13.11
CA ILE A 13 -1.67 9.07 11.78
C ILE A 13 -1.04 7.92 10.97
N GLY A 14 -0.51 6.90 11.65
CA GLY A 14 0.19 5.79 11.02
C GLY A 14 1.50 6.27 10.39
N SER A 15 1.75 5.83 9.17
CA SER A 15 2.88 6.21 8.32
C SER A 15 2.55 7.34 7.34
N ALA A 16 1.33 7.89 7.37
CA ALA A 16 0.88 8.92 6.41
C ALA A 16 1.74 10.20 6.43
N TRP A 17 2.40 10.50 7.55
CA TRP A 17 3.33 11.64 7.68
C TRP A 17 4.56 11.55 6.77
N GLN A 18 4.84 10.37 6.19
CA GLN A 18 5.95 10.16 5.24
C GLN A 18 5.56 10.46 3.79
N PHE A 19 4.29 10.79 3.52
CA PHE A 19 3.81 11.04 2.16
C PHE A 19 4.23 12.42 1.67
N ASN A 20 4.67 12.48 0.41
CA ASN A 20 4.86 13.74 -0.28
C ASN A 20 3.52 14.24 -0.81
N TRP A 21 3.34 15.56 -0.81
CA TRP A 21 2.17 16.22 -1.39
C TRP A 21 2.14 16.12 -2.92
N ASP A 22 3.32 16.04 -3.54
CA ASP A 22 3.46 15.78 -4.95
C ASP A 22 3.42 14.28 -5.27
N SER A 23 2.68 13.89 -6.31
CA SER A 23 2.46 12.49 -6.68
C SER A 23 3.75 11.83 -7.18
N ALA A 24 4.55 12.52 -8.00
CA ALA A 24 5.81 12.01 -8.51
C ALA A 24 6.83 11.85 -7.37
N GLY A 25 6.92 12.84 -6.48
CA GLY A 25 7.71 12.76 -5.26
C GLY A 25 7.29 11.59 -4.36
N ASN A 26 5.99 11.32 -4.25
CA ASN A 26 5.50 10.23 -3.40
C ASN A 26 5.87 8.84 -3.96
N VAL A 27 5.79 8.67 -5.29
CA VAL A 27 6.28 7.44 -5.96
C VAL A 27 7.78 7.24 -5.70
N GLY A 28 8.58 8.30 -5.80
CA GLY A 28 10.01 8.27 -5.51
C GLY A 28 10.31 7.84 -4.06
N SER A 29 9.66 8.45 -3.08
CA SER A 29 9.76 8.05 -1.67
C SER A 29 9.36 6.60 -1.45
N MET A 30 8.30 6.15 -2.11
CA MET A 30 7.82 4.78 -1.95
C MET A 30 8.81 3.73 -2.47
N LEU A 31 9.43 4.01 -3.62
CA LEU A 31 10.51 3.18 -4.16
C LEU A 31 11.75 3.20 -3.25
N HIS A 32 12.04 4.35 -2.63
CA HIS A 32 13.14 4.46 -1.66
C HIS A 32 12.89 3.60 -0.41
N TYR A 33 11.68 3.69 0.17
CA TYR A 33 11.28 2.86 1.30
C TYR A 33 11.35 1.36 0.98
N TYR A 34 10.86 0.98 -0.20
CA TYR A 34 10.98 -0.40 -0.67
C TYR A 34 12.44 -0.88 -0.70
N LYS A 35 13.36 -0.06 -1.22
CA LYS A 35 14.79 -0.41 -1.28
C LYS A 35 15.38 -0.63 0.12
N ILE A 36 15.08 0.26 1.08
CA ILE A 36 15.57 0.15 2.47
C ILE A 36 15.01 -1.10 3.16
N LEU A 37 13.71 -1.36 3.00
CA LEU A 37 13.07 -2.53 3.62
C LEU A 37 13.52 -3.84 2.96
N SER A 38 13.82 -3.81 1.66
CA SER A 38 14.35 -4.97 0.94
C SER A 38 15.85 -5.22 1.19
N SER A 39 16.63 -4.21 1.58
CA SER A 39 18.06 -4.38 1.87
C SER A 39 18.33 -4.91 3.27
N ASN A 40 17.45 -4.60 4.22
CA ASN A 40 17.64 -4.92 5.64
C ASN A 40 17.16 -6.33 6.03
N ASN A 41 16.41 -7.02 5.16
CA ASN A 41 15.96 -8.38 5.40
C ASN A 41 16.74 -9.36 4.51
N GLU A 42 17.38 -10.37 5.11
CA GLU A 42 17.87 -11.55 4.38
C GLU A 42 16.74 -12.24 3.58
N GLN A 43 15.52 -12.14 4.11
CA GLN A 43 14.28 -12.48 3.44
C GLN A 43 13.89 -11.34 2.51
N LYS A 44 14.36 -11.34 1.26
CA LYS A 44 13.98 -10.42 0.17
C LYS A 44 12.51 -9.99 0.28
N THR A 45 12.19 -8.93 1.01
CA THR A 45 10.79 -8.63 1.33
C THR A 45 10.13 -8.01 0.13
N LYS A 46 9.21 -8.78 -0.47
CA LYS A 46 8.56 -8.50 -1.76
C LYS A 46 7.31 -7.62 -1.60
N THR A 47 6.92 -7.39 -0.35
CA THR A 47 5.79 -6.58 0.10
C THR A 47 6.18 -5.88 1.39
N PHE A 48 5.50 -4.77 1.69
CA PHE A 48 5.63 -4.10 2.98
C PHE A 48 4.32 -3.45 3.40
N GLN A 49 4.18 -3.22 4.69
CA GLN A 49 3.00 -2.63 5.30
C GLN A 49 3.20 -1.15 5.60
N LEU A 50 2.15 -0.36 5.41
CA LEU A 50 2.06 0.97 5.98
C LEU A 50 0.68 1.20 6.56
N TRP A 51 0.59 2.18 7.45
CA TRP A 51 -0.67 2.57 8.07
C TRP A 51 -1.06 3.95 7.56
N VAL A 52 -2.30 4.13 7.11
CA VAL A 52 -2.88 5.46 6.87
C VAL A 52 -3.99 5.64 7.87
N GLY A 53 -3.67 6.39 8.92
CA GLY A 53 -4.45 6.41 10.15
C GLY A 53 -4.68 4.99 10.70
N PRO A 54 -5.94 4.57 10.94
CA PRO A 54 -6.25 3.24 11.46
C PRO A 54 -6.30 2.15 10.38
N ILE A 55 -6.08 2.48 9.11
CA ILE A 55 -6.23 1.55 7.98
C ILE A 55 -4.85 0.97 7.62
N PRO A 56 -4.63 -0.35 7.75
CA PRO A 56 -3.42 -0.99 7.28
C PRO A 56 -3.49 -1.21 5.77
N MET A 57 -2.46 -0.78 5.05
CA MET A 57 -2.27 -1.04 3.62
C MET A 57 -1.03 -1.89 3.38
N ILE A 58 -1.15 -2.84 2.45
CA ILE A 58 -0.04 -3.69 2.01
C ILE A 58 0.34 -3.28 0.60
N TYR A 59 1.60 -2.89 0.44
CA TYR A 59 2.16 -2.57 -0.86
C TYR A 59 2.85 -3.79 -1.46
N ILE A 60 2.51 -4.06 -2.71
CA ILE A 60 3.05 -5.16 -3.50
C ILE A 60 3.81 -4.56 -4.67
N LEU A 61 5.11 -4.83 -4.74
CA LEU A 61 5.96 -4.31 -5.81
C LEU A 61 6.43 -5.39 -6.79
N LYS A 62 6.22 -6.67 -6.44
CA LYS A 62 6.58 -7.77 -7.32
C LYS A 62 5.43 -8.16 -8.24
N PRO A 63 5.67 -8.24 -9.56
CA PRO A 63 4.62 -8.52 -10.52
C PRO A 63 3.97 -9.89 -10.29
N GLU A 64 4.72 -10.89 -9.82
CA GLU A 64 4.17 -12.22 -9.55
C GLU A 64 3.10 -12.19 -8.45
N TYR A 65 3.29 -11.34 -7.44
CA TYR A 65 2.36 -11.20 -6.31
C TYR A 65 1.19 -10.30 -6.66
N CYS A 66 1.43 -9.24 -7.44
CA CYS A 66 0.34 -8.43 -8.00
C CYS A 66 -0.60 -9.31 -8.83
N LYS A 67 -0.05 -10.20 -9.67
CA LYS A 67 -0.84 -11.13 -10.47
C LYS A 67 -1.73 -12.02 -9.60
N GLN A 68 -1.18 -12.62 -8.55
CA GLN A 68 -1.96 -13.48 -7.63
C GLN A 68 -3.12 -12.74 -6.96
N VAL A 69 -2.92 -11.47 -6.57
CA VAL A 69 -3.98 -10.66 -5.96
C VAL A 69 -5.01 -10.24 -6.99
N LEU A 70 -4.59 -9.80 -8.17
CA LEU A 70 -5.47 -9.33 -9.25
C LEU A 70 -6.30 -10.47 -9.88
N GLU A 71 -5.78 -11.70 -9.89
CA GLU A 71 -6.49 -12.90 -10.36
C GLU A 71 -7.33 -13.58 -9.26
N SER A 72 -7.30 -13.06 -8.03
CA SER A 72 -8.01 -13.65 -6.90
C SER A 72 -9.51 -13.39 -6.96
N ASN A 73 -10.30 -14.46 -7.04
CA ASN A 73 -11.77 -14.37 -6.92
C ASN A 73 -12.25 -13.99 -5.51
N THR A 74 -11.38 -14.12 -4.49
CA THR A 74 -11.73 -13.77 -3.10
C THR A 74 -11.42 -12.30 -2.76
N LEU A 75 -10.48 -11.68 -3.47
CA LEU A 75 -10.07 -10.28 -3.26
C LEU A 75 -10.58 -9.36 -4.38
N ILE A 76 -11.64 -9.77 -5.08
CA ILE A 76 -12.19 -9.08 -6.25
C ILE A 76 -13.00 -7.81 -5.89
N THR A 77 -13.37 -7.65 -4.63
CA THR A 77 -14.14 -6.51 -4.16
C THR A 77 -13.27 -5.26 -4.07
N LYS A 78 -13.79 -4.13 -4.52
CA LYS A 78 -13.09 -2.85 -4.41
C LYS A 78 -12.89 -2.45 -2.96
N ALA A 79 -11.84 -1.66 -2.75
CA ALA A 79 -11.52 -1.12 -1.44
C ALA A 79 -12.56 -0.07 -1.01
N THR A 80 -12.75 0.11 0.29
CA THR A 80 -13.73 1.04 0.88
C THR A 80 -13.56 2.50 0.45
N GLU A 81 -12.36 2.87 0.01
CA GLU A 81 -12.02 4.18 -0.53
C GLU A 81 -12.84 4.52 -1.79
N TYR A 82 -13.28 3.50 -2.52
CA TYR A 82 -14.13 3.69 -3.70
C TYR A 82 -15.52 4.23 -3.37
N ASP A 83 -16.01 4.05 -2.14
CA ASP A 83 -17.30 4.64 -1.73
C ASP A 83 -17.22 6.18 -1.80
N LYS A 84 -16.07 6.75 -1.43
CA LYS A 84 -15.80 8.18 -1.53
C LYS A 84 -15.58 8.66 -2.95
N LEU A 85 -14.96 7.83 -3.79
CA LEU A 85 -14.83 8.14 -5.22
C LEU A 85 -16.18 8.10 -5.93
N THR A 86 -17.08 7.18 -5.55
CA THR A 86 -18.42 7.04 -6.13
C THR A 86 -19.27 8.29 -5.91
N GLU A 87 -19.11 8.97 -4.76
CA GLU A 87 -19.75 10.28 -4.50
C GLU A 87 -19.34 11.35 -5.53
N TRP A 88 -18.13 11.26 -6.10
CA TRP A 88 -17.56 12.30 -6.98
C TRP A 88 -17.73 12.00 -8.47
N ILE A 89 -17.55 10.75 -8.89
CA ILE A 89 -17.56 10.35 -10.32
C ILE A 89 -18.75 9.45 -10.70
N GLY A 90 -19.67 9.20 -9.76
CA GLY A 90 -20.86 8.38 -9.97
C GLY A 90 -20.54 6.88 -10.15
N THR A 91 -21.53 6.10 -10.59
CA THR A 91 -21.43 4.63 -10.76
C THR A 91 -21.02 4.21 -12.17
N GLY A 92 -20.24 5.04 -12.87
CA GLY A 92 -19.82 4.81 -14.26
C GLY A 92 -18.79 3.68 -14.38
N LEU A 93 -17.58 4.01 -14.86
CA LEU A 93 -16.46 3.07 -15.00
C LEU A 93 -15.79 2.76 -13.64
N LEU A 94 -16.59 2.57 -12.59
CA LEU A 94 -16.13 2.04 -11.32
C LEU A 94 -16.29 0.54 -11.39
#